data_AF-A0A957VJP2-F1
#
_entry.id   AF-A0A957VJP2-F1
#
_cell.length_a   1.000
_cell.length_b   1.000
_cell.length_c   1.000
_cell.angle_alpha   90.00
_cell.angle_beta   90.00
_cell.angle_gamma   90.00
#
_symmetry.space_group_name_H-M   'P 1'
#
loop_
_entity.id
_entity.type
_entity.pdbx_description
1 polymer ?
#
loop_
_entity_poly.entity_id
_entity_poly.type
_entity_poly.pdbx_seq_one_letter_code
_entity_poly.pdbx_strand_id
1 'polypeptide(L)'
;TGQQAYILLTDLAHNLLADFHHRALSGSRFDNYGLKRIVRDVLATPGRLVFEDGQLKRIELLSQIQNAEDLVICLKRLNFPA
;
A
#
# COMPACT_ATOMS: atom_id res chain seq x y z
N THR A 1 15.49 -9.50 -23.13
CA THR A 1 15.88 -10.75 -22.42
C THR A 1 15.24 -10.77 -21.03
N GLY A 2 15.28 -11.89 -20.31
CA GLY A 2 14.71 -12.00 -18.95
C GLY A 2 15.30 -11.00 -17.94
N GLN A 3 16.58 -10.62 -18.11
CA GLN A 3 17.25 -9.66 -17.23
C GLN A 3 16.68 -8.23 -17.34
N GLN A 4 16.35 -7.79 -18.55
CA GLN A 4 15.69 -6.50 -18.77
C GLN A 4 14.28 -6.48 -18.18
N ALA A 5 13.52 -7.56 -18.33
CA ALA A 5 12.20 -7.68 -17.73
C ALA A 5 12.27 -7.62 -16.19
N TYR A 6 13.28 -8.24 -15.58
CA TYR A 6 13.51 -8.20 -14.14
C TYR A 6 13.84 -6.79 -13.63
N ILE A 7 14.69 -6.05 -14.35
CA ILE A 7 15.00 -4.65 -14.02
C ILE A 7 13.73 -3.79 -14.06
N LEU A 8 12.96 -3.90 -15.16
CA LEU A 8 11.71 -3.14 -15.32
C LEU A 8 10.68 -3.47 -14.24
N LEU A 9 10.54 -4.75 -13.86
CA LEU A 9 9.62 -5.15 -12.80
C LEU A 9 10.06 -4.59 -11.43
N THR A 10 11.37 -4.57 -11.18
CA THR A 10 11.93 -3.99 -9.97
C THR A 10 11.67 -2.49 -9.90
N ASP A 11 11.88 -1.77 -11.01
CA ASP A 11 11.60 -0.33 -11.08
C ASP A 11 10.10 -0.02 -10.94
N LEU A 12 9.24 -0.82 -11.59
CA LEU A 12 7.79 -0.69 -11.46
C LEU A 12 7.34 -0.90 -10.02
N ALA A 13 7.84 -1.93 -9.33
CA ALA A 13 7.51 -2.18 -7.94
C ALA A 13 7.92 -1.01 -7.03
N HIS A 14 9.12 -0.44 -7.23
CA HIS A 14 9.56 0.74 -6.50
C HIS A 14 8.67 1.96 -6.77
N ASN A 15 8.31 2.21 -8.03
CA ASN A 15 7.46 3.34 -8.40
C ASN A 15 6.06 3.22 -7.78
N LEU A 16 5.47 2.02 -7.78
CA LEU A 16 4.18 1.77 -7.14
C LEU A 16 4.25 1.95 -5.61
N LEU A 17 5.35 1.51 -4.99
CA LEU A 17 5.57 1.69 -3.55
C LEU A 17 5.79 3.15 -3.17
N ALA A 18 6.51 3.91 -3.99
CA ALA A 18 6.71 5.34 -3.81
C ALA A 18 5.39 6.12 -3.98
N ASP A 19 4.59 5.79 -4.99
CA ASP A 19 3.27 6.38 -5.21
C ASP A 19 2.31 6.07 -4.04
N PHE A 20 2.29 4.82 -3.58
CA PHE A 20 1.53 4.42 -2.38
C PHE A 20 1.96 5.20 -1.14
N HIS A 21 3.26 5.33 -0.90
CA HIS A 21 3.78 6.10 0.24
C HIS A 21 3.32 7.56 0.16
N HIS A 22 3.52 8.19 -1.00
CA HIS A 22 3.20 9.60 -1.18
C HIS A 22 1.69 9.88 -1.04
N ARG A 23 0.83 9.06 -1.64
CA ARG A 23 -0.62 9.29 -1.63
C ARG A 23 -1.29 8.86 -0.34
N ALA A 24 -0.90 7.72 0.23
CA ALA A 24 -1.61 7.10 1.33
C ALA A 24 -0.98 7.38 2.69
N LEU A 25 0.36 7.28 2.77
CA LEU A 25 1.09 7.29 4.04
C LEU A 25 1.58 8.67 4.46
N SER A 26 1.69 9.63 3.53
CA SER A 26 2.17 10.97 3.85
C SER A 26 1.30 11.66 4.91
N GLY A 27 1.95 12.29 5.90
CA GLY A 27 1.28 12.92 7.04
C GLY A 27 0.54 11.95 7.98
N SER A 28 0.75 10.65 7.83
CA SER A 28 0.28 9.62 8.78
C SER A 28 1.42 9.19 9.70
N ARG A 29 1.12 8.33 10.67
CA ARG A 29 2.17 7.68 11.50
C ARG A 29 3.17 6.83 10.70
N PHE A 30 2.83 6.47 9.46
CA PHE A 30 3.67 5.66 8.58
C PHE A 30 4.55 6.51 7.65
N ASP A 31 4.48 7.84 7.72
CA ASP A 31 5.19 8.76 6.82
C ASP A 31 6.72 8.52 6.84
N ASN A 32 7.27 8.21 8.00
CA ASN A 32 8.70 7.92 8.16
C ASN A 32 9.08 6.46 7.84
N TYR A 33 8.19 5.64 7.29
CA TYR A 33 8.49 4.25 6.97
C TYR A 33 9.30 4.19 5.68
N GLY A 34 10.54 3.69 5.78
CA GLY A 34 11.30 3.29 4.60
C GLY A 34 10.67 2.07 3.92
N LEU A 35 11.03 1.85 2.64
CA LEU A 35 10.50 0.78 1.77
C LEU A 35 10.37 -0.59 2.44
N LYS A 36 11.44 -1.04 3.10
CA LYS A 36 11.48 -2.34 3.80
C LYS A 36 10.41 -2.43 4.88
N ARG A 37 10.17 -1.33 5.60
CA ARG A 37 9.18 -1.25 6.67
C ARG A 37 7.76 -1.20 6.10
N ILE A 38 7.55 -0.52 4.97
CA ILE A 38 6.27 -0.54 4.26
C ILE A 38 5.92 -1.97 3.83
N VAL A 39 6.83 -2.68 3.17
CA VAL A 39 6.57 -4.06 2.72
C VAL A 39 6.25 -4.98 3.91
N ARG A 40 7.06 -4.92 4.98
CA ARG A 40 6.93 -5.82 6.14
C ARG A 40 5.78 -5.48 7.09
N ASP A 41 5.58 -4.20 7.39
CA ASP A 41 4.67 -3.77 8.46
C ASP A 41 3.34 -3.23 7.92
N VAL A 42 3.24 -2.95 6.61
CA VAL A 42 2.02 -2.44 5.97
C VAL A 42 1.46 -3.43 4.95
N LEU A 43 2.25 -3.84 3.96
CA LEU A 43 1.75 -4.71 2.87
C LEU A 43 1.66 -6.19 3.23
N ALA A 44 2.49 -6.66 4.16
CA ALA A 44 2.37 -8.01 4.70
C ALA A 44 1.24 -8.14 5.74
N THR A 45 0.53 -7.05 6.04
CA THR A 45 -0.63 -7.04 6.92
C THR A 45 -1.74 -7.90 6.31
N PRO A 46 -2.12 -9.02 6.96
CA PRO A 46 -3.15 -9.88 6.40
C PRO A 46 -4.52 -9.20 6.48
N GLY A 47 -5.23 -9.23 5.36
CA GLY A 47 -6.53 -8.59 5.21
C GLY A 47 -7.04 -8.68 3.77
N ARG A 48 -8.18 -8.05 3.52
CA ARG A 48 -8.81 -8.00 2.20
C ARG A 48 -9.25 -6.57 1.89
N LEU A 49 -8.89 -6.13 0.69
CA LEU A 49 -9.39 -4.90 0.09
C LEU A 49 -10.40 -5.30 -0.98
N VAL A 50 -11.62 -4.77 -0.89
CA VAL A 50 -12.67 -5.00 -1.89
C VAL A 50 -12.84 -3.73 -2.71
N PHE A 51 -12.55 -3.86 -4.00
CA PHE A 51 -12.71 -2.80 -4.98
C PHE A 51 -13.95 -3.08 -5.83
N GLU A 52 -14.78 -2.06 -6.04
CA GLU A 52 -15.91 -2.07 -6.97
C GLU A 52 -15.80 -0.82 -7.85
N ASP A 53 -15.89 -0.99 -9.17
CA ASP A 53 -15.75 0.09 -10.16
C ASP A 53 -14.46 0.93 -9.99
N GLY A 54 -13.35 0.26 -9.67
CA GLY A 54 -12.05 0.91 -9.43
C GLY A 54 -11.94 1.64 -8.08
N GLN A 55 -13.01 1.70 -7.29
CA GLN A 55 -13.02 2.36 -5.99
C GLN A 55 -12.90 1.37 -4.84
N LEU A 56 -12.11 1.72 -3.83
CA LEU A 56 -12.01 0.94 -2.60
C LEU A 56 -13.30 1.09 -1.78
N LYS A 57 -14.14 0.06 -1.77
CA LYS A 57 -15.43 0.06 -1.04
C LYS A 57 -15.32 -0.52 0.36
N ARG A 58 -14.48 -1.54 0.54
CA ARG A 58 -14.37 -2.23 1.83
C ARG A 58 -12.93 -2.57 2.17
N ILE A 59 -12.59 -2.40 3.44
CA ILE A 59 -11.28 -2.74 4.02
C ILE A 59 -11.56 -3.69 5.18
N GLU A 60 -11.08 -4.92 5.07
CA GLU A 60 -11.18 -5.96 6.10
C GLU A 60 -9.77 -6.31 6.56
N LEU A 61 -9.25 -5.61 7.57
CA LEU A 61 -7.98 -5.97 8.19
C LEU A 61 -8.22 -6.94 9.35
N LEU A 62 -7.27 -7.84 9.59
CA LEU A 62 -7.28 -8.65 10.82
C LEU A 62 -7.17 -7.73 12.06
N SER A 63 -8.03 -7.95 13.04
CA SER A 63 -8.22 -7.05 14.20
C SER A 63 -7.02 -6.97 15.15
N GLN A 64 -6.01 -7.84 15.00
CA GLN A 64 -4.87 -7.96 15.90
C GLN A 64 -3.66 -7.10 15.51
N ILE A 65 -3.73 -6.33 14.42
CA ILE A 65 -2.62 -5.47 14.00
C ILE A 65 -2.64 -4.18 14.81
N GLN A 66 -1.55 -3.92 15.54
CA GLN A 66 -1.31 -2.60 16.12
C GLN A 66 -1.34 -1.57 14.99
N ASN A 67 -2.15 -0.51 15.16
CA ASN A 67 -2.31 0.59 14.20
C ASN A 67 -3.19 0.26 12.97
N ALA A 68 -4.04 -0.77 13.06
CA ALA A 68 -5.00 -1.10 12.01
C ALA A 68 -5.91 0.10 11.64
N GLU A 69 -6.34 0.90 12.62
CA GLU A 69 -7.16 2.09 12.37
C GLU A 69 -6.45 3.14 11.51
N ASP A 70 -5.19 3.47 11.86
CA ASP A 70 -4.38 4.39 11.07
C ASP A 70 -4.17 3.86 9.64
N LEU A 71 -3.98 2.55 9.51
CA LEU A 71 -3.80 1.93 8.21
C LEU A 71 -5.09 2.00 7.37
N VAL A 72 -6.26 1.78 7.97
CA VAL A 72 -7.55 1.96 7.30
C VAL A 72 -7.70 3.40 6.79
N ILE A 73 -7.33 4.39 7.61
CA ILE A 73 -7.37 5.82 7.20
C ILE A 73 -6.46 6.06 6.00
N CYS A 74 -5.25 5.51 6.01
CA CYS A 74 -4.32 5.64 4.90
C CYS A 74 -4.85 4.97 3.63
N LEU A 75 -5.38 3.75 3.75
CA LEU A 75 -5.90 2.97 2.63
C LEU A 75 -7.09 3.67 1.96
N LYS A 76 -7.96 4.34 2.73
CA LYS A 76 -9.06 5.14 2.18
C LYS A 76 -8.60 6.31 1.29
N ARG A 77 -7.34 6.75 1.40
CA ARG A 77 -6.76 7.78 0.52
C ARG A 77 -6.36 7.24 -0.84
N LEU A 78 -6.23 5.91 -1.00
CA LEU A 78 -5.99 5.28 -2.31
C LEU A 78 -7.28 5.27 -3.11
N ASN A 79 -7.55 6.39 -3.75
CA ASN A 79 -8.53 6.43 -4.82
C ASN A 79 -7.80 6.12 -6.13
N PHE A 80 -8.10 4.99 -6.76
CA PHE A 80 -7.67 4.74 -8.13
C PHE A 80 -8.68 5.46 -9.04
N PRO A 81 -8.24 6.45 -9.85
CA PRO A 81 -9.13 7.00 -10.87
C PRO A 81 -9.53 5.87 -11.82
N ALA A 82 -10.84 5.75 -12.07
CA ALA A 82 -11.42 4.82 -13.04
C ALA A 82 -11.00 5.17 -14.46
#